data_AF-A0A821BHY5-F1
#
_entry.id   AF-A0A821BHY5-F1
#
_cell.length_a   1.000
_cell.length_b   1.000
_cell.length_c   1.000
_cell.angle_alpha   90.00
_cell.angle_beta   90.00
_cell.angle_gamma   90.00
#
_symmetry.space_group_name_H-M   'P 1'
#
loop_
_entity.id
_entity.type
_entity.pdbx_description
1 polymer ?
#
loop_
_entity_poly.entity_id
_entity_poly.type
_entity_poly.pdbx_seq_one_letter_code
_entity_poly.pdbx_strand_id
1 'polypeptide(L)'
;PLFVRDVSNDDKIADTMLSLLTESNKLKDYVDKLKNKSEKTLKWIHIDAHNAVQDFPILSLDELNDITLGCFQIKQAKRYTMEHLSKNGSFFVQLAKQKKNILKAQLQTRHRSGVLYNLYIQYSNNKINGWYCQCRSGSRVIGCCSHIAAVIWYLGFARHKPQQL
;
A
#
# COMPACT_ATOMS: atom_id res chain seq x y z
N PRO A 1 -22.03 3.37 -17.91
CA PRO A 1 -22.40 3.91 -16.59
C PRO A 1 -21.57 3.22 -15.48
N LEU A 2 -20.45 3.82 -15.09
CA LEU A 2 -19.46 3.16 -14.23
C LEU A 2 -19.69 3.51 -12.76
N PHE A 3 -20.01 2.47 -11.99
CA PHE A 3 -20.10 2.41 -10.52
C PHE A 3 -21.30 3.10 -9.87
N VAL A 4 -22.47 2.46 -9.96
CA VAL A 4 -23.46 2.56 -8.88
C VAL A 4 -22.85 1.83 -7.69
N ARG A 5 -22.45 2.57 -6.64
CA ARG A 5 -22.12 1.97 -5.34
C ARG A 5 -23.39 1.33 -4.83
N ASP A 6 -23.34 0.03 -4.56
CA ASP A 6 -24.35 -0.61 -3.73
C ASP A 6 -24.29 0.04 -2.34
N VAL A 7 -25.32 0.81 -2.00
CA VAL A 7 -25.48 1.54 -0.74
C VAL A 7 -25.84 0.62 0.44
N SER A 8 -26.04 -0.67 0.20
CA SER A 8 -26.50 -1.64 1.20
C SER A 8 -25.53 -1.85 2.38
N ASN A 9 -24.29 -1.35 2.29
CA ASN A 9 -23.25 -1.57 3.28
C ASN A 9 -22.68 -0.27 3.88
N ASP A 10 -23.24 0.89 3.54
CA ASP A 10 -22.74 2.20 3.99
C ASP A 10 -22.83 2.37 5.51
N ASP A 11 -23.89 1.85 6.14
CA ASP A 11 -24.05 1.89 7.61
C ASP A 11 -22.96 1.08 8.31
N LYS A 12 -22.64 -0.12 7.81
CA LYS A 12 -21.56 -0.94 8.40
C LYS A 12 -20.19 -0.29 8.23
N ILE A 13 -19.97 0.38 7.10
CA ILE A 13 -18.75 1.15 6.86
C ILE A 13 -18.69 2.32 7.85
N ALA A 14 -19.80 3.05 8.05
CA ALA A 14 -19.88 4.16 8.99
C ALA A 14 -19.61 3.71 10.44
N ASP A 15 -20.19 2.60 10.87
CA ASP A 15 -19.97 2.02 12.21
C ASP A 15 -18.51 1.60 12.40
N THR A 16 -17.94 0.94 11.37
CA THR A 16 -16.52 0.58 11.37
C THR A 16 -15.65 1.83 11.47
N MET A 17 -15.97 2.87 10.70
CA MET A 17 -15.26 4.15 10.75
C MET A 17 -15.34 4.75 12.16
N LEU A 18 -16.52 4.82 12.76
CA LEU A 18 -16.73 5.36 14.11
C LEU A 18 -15.89 4.60 15.15
N SER A 19 -15.88 3.27 15.11
CA SER A 19 -15.07 2.46 16.04
C SER A 19 -13.56 2.70 15.91
N LEU A 20 -13.09 3.03 14.70
CA LEU A 20 -11.67 3.21 14.41
C LEU A 20 -11.20 4.66 14.59
N LEU A 21 -12.11 5.64 14.72
CA LEU A 21 -11.75 7.05 14.90
C LEU A 21 -10.81 7.29 16.09
N THR A 22 -10.96 6.50 17.15
CA THR A 22 -10.16 6.61 18.38
C THR A 22 -8.95 5.67 18.40
N GLU A 23 -8.80 4.77 17.43
CA GLU A 23 -7.69 3.81 17.41
C GLU A 23 -6.41 4.43 16.83
N SER A 24 -5.27 4.13 17.47
CA SER A 24 -3.96 4.41 16.89
C SER A 24 -3.59 3.36 15.83
N ASN A 25 -2.79 3.76 14.85
CA ASN A 25 -2.27 2.83 13.85
C ASN A 25 -1.24 1.88 14.51
N LYS A 26 -1.68 0.65 14.80
CA LYS A 26 -0.87 -0.38 15.46
C LYS A 26 0.44 -0.70 14.72
N LEU A 27 0.43 -0.66 13.38
CA LEU A 27 1.63 -0.89 12.58
C LEU A 27 2.61 0.27 12.68
N LYS A 28 2.12 1.52 12.70
CA LYS A 28 2.95 2.70 12.98
C LYS A 28 3.61 2.56 14.35
N ASP A 29 2.85 2.25 15.39
CA ASP A 29 3.37 2.13 16.76
C ASP A 29 4.44 1.03 16.86
N TYR A 30 4.23 -0.08 16.14
CA TYR A 30 5.22 -1.15 16.03
C TYR A 30 6.50 -0.71 15.30
N VAL A 31 6.37 -0.06 14.14
CA VAL A 31 7.50 0.41 13.33
C VAL A 31 8.30 1.47 14.08
N ASP A 32 7.64 2.41 14.76
CA ASP A 32 8.31 3.45 15.53
C ASP A 32 9.15 2.85 16.68
N LYS A 33 8.69 1.75 17.30
CA LYS A 33 9.48 0.99 18.29
C LYS A 33 10.69 0.25 17.68
N LEU A 34 10.65 -0.08 16.39
CA LEU A 34 11.71 -0.83 15.70
C LEU A 34 12.84 0.03 15.11
N LYS A 35 12.62 1.33 14.93
CA LYS A 35 13.54 2.26 14.24
C LYS A 35 14.98 2.24 14.78
N ASN A 36 15.19 1.77 16.01
CA ASN A 36 16.52 1.76 16.63
C ASN A 36 17.32 0.45 16.43
N LYS A 37 16.77 -0.63 15.84
CA LYS A 37 17.44 -1.96 15.86
C LYS A 37 17.49 -2.74 14.54
N SER A 38 16.71 -2.42 13.51
CA SER A 38 16.43 -3.38 12.41
C SER A 38 16.80 -2.95 10.99
N GLU A 39 17.28 -1.72 10.77
CA GLU A 39 17.48 -1.21 9.40
C GLU A 39 18.76 -1.70 8.71
N LYS A 40 19.78 -2.13 9.48
CA LYS A 40 21.12 -2.46 8.96
C LYS A 40 21.21 -3.76 8.12
N THR A 41 20.13 -4.54 7.99
CA THR A 41 20.18 -5.90 7.38
C THR A 41 19.19 -6.11 6.25
N LEU A 42 18.54 -5.04 5.77
CA LEU A 42 17.50 -5.16 4.74
C LEU A 42 18.13 -5.34 3.35
N LYS A 43 17.82 -6.47 2.70
CA LYS A 43 18.12 -6.69 1.28
C LYS A 43 17.02 -6.05 0.45
N TRP A 44 17.36 -4.97 -0.24
CA TRP A 44 16.46 -4.25 -1.12
C TRP A 44 16.39 -4.90 -2.49
N ILE A 45 15.18 -5.11 -3.00
CA ILE A 45 14.93 -5.61 -4.35
C ILE A 45 13.93 -4.68 -5.06
N HIS A 46 14.03 -4.59 -6.38
CA HIS A 46 13.05 -3.84 -7.16
C HIS A 46 11.66 -4.52 -7.11
N ILE A 47 10.61 -3.71 -7.16
CA ILE A 47 9.21 -4.18 -7.06
C ILE A 47 8.81 -5.15 -8.19
N ASP A 48 9.40 -5.01 -9.36
CA ASP A 48 9.15 -5.80 -10.58
C ASP A 48 10.10 -7.00 -10.73
N ALA A 49 11.03 -7.20 -9.80
CA ALA A 49 11.91 -8.35 -9.83
C ALA A 49 11.10 -9.65 -9.74
N HIS A 50 11.46 -10.66 -10.54
CA HIS A 50 10.72 -11.94 -10.63
C HIS A 50 10.49 -12.63 -9.27
N ASN A 51 11.42 -12.44 -8.33
CA ASN A 51 11.36 -13.03 -6.98
C ASN A 51 10.87 -12.03 -5.91
N ALA A 52 10.29 -10.90 -6.31
CA ALA A 52 9.83 -9.88 -5.39
C ALA A 52 8.56 -10.32 -4.63
N VAL A 53 8.75 -10.71 -3.37
CA VAL A 53 7.67 -10.96 -2.40
C VAL A 53 6.59 -11.88 -3.00
N GLN A 54 7.01 -13.10 -3.34
CA GLN A 54 6.14 -14.12 -3.96
C GLN A 54 4.98 -14.54 -3.06
N ASP A 55 5.14 -14.37 -1.75
CA ASP A 55 4.11 -14.66 -0.75
C ASP A 55 3.16 -13.47 -0.48
N PHE A 56 3.25 -12.39 -1.27
CA PHE A 56 2.30 -11.29 -1.18
C PHE A 56 0.90 -11.72 -1.66
N PRO A 57 -0.19 -11.32 -0.98
CA PRO A 57 -1.55 -11.69 -1.36
C PRO A 57 -1.91 -11.27 -2.78
N ILE A 58 -2.58 -12.15 -3.53
CA ILE A 58 -3.28 -11.79 -4.77
C ILE A 58 -4.67 -11.30 -4.37
N LEU A 59 -4.99 -10.06 -4.71
CA LEU A 59 -6.21 -9.36 -4.29
C LEU A 59 -7.19 -9.23 -5.47
N SER A 60 -8.47 -9.20 -5.14
CA SER A 60 -9.56 -8.78 -6.03
C SER A 60 -9.69 -7.26 -6.08
N LEU A 61 -10.50 -6.74 -7.02
CA LEU A 61 -10.79 -5.30 -7.09
C LEU A 61 -11.62 -4.83 -5.89
N ASP A 62 -12.48 -5.70 -5.35
CA ASP A 62 -13.33 -5.39 -4.20
C ASP A 62 -12.50 -5.26 -2.92
N GLU A 63 -11.55 -6.17 -2.69
CA GLU A 63 -10.61 -6.06 -1.57
C GLU A 63 -9.75 -4.78 -1.68
N LEU A 64 -9.35 -4.40 -2.90
CA LEU A 64 -8.66 -3.13 -3.13
C LEU A 64 -9.56 -1.91 -2.84
N ASN A 65 -10.83 -1.97 -3.21
CA ASN A 65 -11.80 -0.91 -2.92
C ASN A 65 -12.03 -0.77 -1.41
N ASP A 66 -12.08 -1.87 -0.67
CA ASP A 66 -12.24 -1.87 0.79
C ASP A 66 -11.02 -1.25 1.49
N ILE A 67 -9.81 -1.64 1.08
CA ILE A 67 -8.57 -1.08 1.64
C ILE A 67 -8.46 0.42 1.36
N THR A 68 -8.88 0.86 0.17
CA THR A 68 -8.76 2.25 -0.26
C THR A 68 -9.94 3.13 0.13
N LEU A 69 -11.05 2.51 0.56
CA LEU A 69 -12.36 3.13 0.77
C LEU A 69 -12.87 3.93 -0.44
N GLY A 70 -12.52 3.47 -1.64
CA GLY A 70 -13.08 3.99 -2.88
C GLY A 70 -12.13 4.03 -4.08
N CYS A 71 -12.74 3.96 -5.25
CA CYS A 71 -12.08 3.86 -6.55
C CYS A 71 -11.18 5.05 -6.92
N PHE A 72 -11.31 6.20 -6.24
CA PHE A 72 -10.51 7.39 -6.53
C PHE A 72 -9.02 7.17 -6.22
N GLN A 73 -8.72 6.54 -5.08
CA GLN A 73 -7.35 6.19 -4.73
C GLN A 73 -6.77 5.15 -5.70
N ILE A 74 -7.61 4.26 -6.25
CA ILE A 74 -7.19 3.27 -7.27
C ILE A 74 -6.81 3.95 -8.60
N LYS A 75 -7.58 4.95 -9.05
CA LYS A 75 -7.23 5.73 -10.25
C LYS A 75 -5.88 6.45 -10.08
N GLN A 76 -5.64 7.00 -8.90
CA GLN A 76 -4.36 7.62 -8.57
C GLN A 76 -3.23 6.60 -8.45
N ALA A 77 -3.48 5.42 -7.86
CA ALA A 77 -2.54 4.32 -7.78
C ALA A 77 -2.07 3.87 -9.18
N LYS A 78 -3.00 3.73 -10.13
CA LYS A 78 -2.65 3.40 -11.52
C LYS A 78 -1.71 4.43 -12.14
N ARG A 79 -1.98 5.73 -11.95
CA ARG A 79 -1.10 6.81 -12.44
C ARG A 79 0.30 6.72 -11.84
N TYR A 80 0.40 6.53 -10.52
CA TYR A 80 1.68 6.31 -9.84
C TYR A 80 2.42 5.13 -10.48
N THR A 81 1.77 3.97 -10.61
CA THR A 81 2.41 2.77 -11.13
C THR A 81 2.83 2.89 -12.60
N MET A 82 2.04 3.54 -13.46
CA MET A 82 2.44 3.77 -14.85
C MET A 82 3.63 4.73 -14.97
N GLU A 83 3.69 5.76 -14.13
CA GLU A 83 4.86 6.66 -14.04
C GLU A 83 6.11 5.88 -13.58
N HIS A 84 5.97 4.97 -12.60
CA HIS A 84 7.04 4.06 -12.14
C HIS A 84 7.53 3.10 -13.23
N LEU A 85 6.63 2.51 -14.03
CA LEU A 85 6.96 1.50 -15.04
C LEU A 85 7.49 2.07 -16.36
N SER A 86 7.46 3.40 -16.54
CA SER A 86 7.95 4.03 -17.77
C SER A 86 9.48 3.88 -17.91
N LYS A 87 9.99 3.76 -19.14
CA LYS A 87 11.43 3.60 -19.44
C LYS A 87 12.33 4.74 -18.88
N ASN A 88 11.73 5.89 -18.58
CA ASN A 88 12.36 7.06 -17.96
C ASN A 88 11.78 7.36 -16.55
N GLY A 89 11.16 6.36 -15.92
CA GLY A 89 10.46 6.51 -14.65
C GLY A 89 11.40 7.04 -13.57
N SER A 90 11.11 8.24 -13.07
CA SER A 90 11.95 8.94 -12.10
C SER A 90 11.78 8.45 -10.66
N PHE A 91 11.16 7.28 -10.47
CA PHE A 91 10.66 6.84 -9.18
C PHE A 91 10.96 5.36 -8.89
N PHE A 92 11.82 5.11 -7.91
CA PHE A 92 12.19 3.77 -7.46
C PHE A 92 11.23 3.25 -6.39
N VAL A 93 10.71 2.03 -6.57
CA VAL A 93 10.10 1.26 -5.48
C VAL A 93 10.98 0.07 -5.15
N GLN A 94 11.65 0.17 -4.00
CA GLN A 94 12.44 -0.92 -3.45
C GLN A 94 11.66 -1.60 -2.33
N LEU A 95 11.79 -2.91 -2.26
CA LEU A 95 11.11 -3.78 -1.28
C LEU A 95 12.15 -4.41 -0.35
N ALA A 96 11.83 -4.49 0.92
CA ALA A 96 12.57 -5.31 1.87
C ALA A 96 11.61 -6.00 2.84
N LYS A 97 11.76 -7.33 2.96
CA LYS A 97 10.96 -8.13 3.89
C LYS A 97 11.55 -8.02 5.30
N GLN A 98 10.75 -7.58 6.25
CA GLN A 98 11.08 -7.60 7.68
C GLN A 98 10.54 -8.88 8.33
N LYS A 99 10.97 -9.15 9.57
CA LYS A 99 10.40 -10.23 10.40
C LYS A 99 8.89 -10.00 10.58
N LYS A 100 8.10 -11.08 10.64
CA LYS A 100 6.62 -11.10 10.86
C LYS A 100 5.75 -10.61 9.67
N ASN A 101 6.10 -10.94 8.43
CA ASN A 101 5.29 -10.63 7.25
C ASN A 101 5.00 -9.13 7.07
N ILE A 102 6.00 -8.30 7.34
CA ILE A 102 5.97 -6.86 7.08
C ILE A 102 6.84 -6.58 5.87
N LEU A 103 6.24 -6.01 4.84
CA LEU A 103 6.92 -5.47 3.68
C LEU A 103 7.26 -4.00 3.96
N LYS A 104 8.54 -3.67 3.98
CA LYS A 104 8.99 -2.27 3.87
C LYS A 104 9.16 -1.96 2.39
N ALA A 105 8.67 -0.80 1.98
CA ALA A 105 8.98 -0.23 0.69
C ALA A 105 9.37 1.24 0.79
N GLN A 106 10.12 1.71 -0.19
CA GLN A 106 10.45 3.12 -0.36
C GLN A 106 9.85 3.60 -1.67
N LEU A 107 9.23 4.77 -1.65
CA LEU A 107 8.60 5.36 -2.82
C LEU A 107 8.90 6.87 -2.85
N GLN A 108 9.37 7.36 -3.98
CA GLN A 108 9.68 8.78 -4.18
C GLN A 108 8.39 9.60 -4.44
N THR A 109 8.34 10.86 -4.02
CA THR A 109 7.13 11.71 -4.17
C THR A 109 7.08 12.46 -5.50
N ARG A 110 5.89 12.53 -6.11
CA ARG A 110 5.63 13.31 -7.34
C ARG A 110 5.82 14.83 -7.19
N HIS A 111 5.76 15.35 -5.96
CA HIS A 111 5.62 16.80 -5.70
C HIS A 111 6.93 17.47 -5.26
N ARG A 112 7.92 16.69 -4.81
CA ARG A 112 9.27 17.15 -4.49
C ARG A 112 10.27 16.08 -4.91
N SER A 113 11.14 16.44 -5.86
CA SER A 113 12.29 15.62 -6.21
C SER A 113 13.13 15.33 -4.95
N GLY A 114 13.59 14.09 -4.80
CA GLY A 114 14.48 13.68 -3.71
C GLY A 114 13.83 13.28 -2.38
N VAL A 115 12.52 13.48 -2.17
CA VAL A 115 11.85 12.96 -0.96
C VAL A 115 11.41 11.50 -1.18
N LEU A 116 11.89 10.60 -0.32
CA LEU A 116 11.51 9.19 -0.26
C LEU A 116 10.62 8.94 0.95
N TYR A 117 9.42 8.41 0.75
CA TYR A 117 8.58 7.93 1.83
C TYR A 117 8.86 6.46 2.09
N ASN A 118 9.20 6.12 3.33
CA ASN A 118 9.11 4.74 3.78
C ASN A 118 7.65 4.39 4.02
N LEU A 119 7.27 3.21 3.56
CA LEU A 119 5.96 2.64 3.72
C LEU A 119 6.07 1.17 4.13
N TYR A 120 5.09 0.72 4.89
CA TYR A 120 5.08 -0.54 5.58
C TYR A 120 3.72 -1.18 5.36
N ILE A 121 3.71 -2.44 4.93
CA ILE A 121 2.51 -3.22 4.68
C ILE A 121 2.65 -4.52 5.45
N GLN A 122 1.76 -4.76 6.40
CA GLN A 122 1.66 -6.03 7.10
C GLN A 122 0.65 -6.91 6.37
N TYR A 123 1.04 -8.15 6.09
CA TYR A 123 0.19 -9.12 5.42
C TYR A 123 0.34 -10.51 6.04
N SER A 124 -0.57 -11.39 5.68
CA SER A 124 -0.58 -12.80 6.03
C SER A 124 -1.12 -13.57 4.83
N ASN A 125 -1.21 -14.90 4.93
CA ASN A 125 -1.68 -15.73 3.83
C ASN A 125 -3.00 -15.17 3.27
N ASN A 126 -2.93 -14.65 2.04
CA ASN A 126 -4.03 -14.10 1.26
C ASN A 126 -4.73 -12.84 1.83
N LYS A 127 -4.13 -12.09 2.76
CA LYS A 127 -4.77 -10.86 3.28
C LYS A 127 -3.79 -9.77 3.69
N ILE A 128 -4.20 -8.51 3.47
CA ILE A 128 -3.56 -7.32 4.05
C ILE A 128 -4.10 -7.09 5.47
N ASN A 129 -3.21 -7.04 6.46
CA ASN A 129 -3.56 -6.86 7.87
C ASN A 129 -3.41 -5.42 8.36
N GLY A 130 -2.57 -4.62 7.71
CA GLY A 130 -2.37 -3.24 8.08
C GLY A 130 -1.36 -2.53 7.20
N TRP A 131 -1.40 -1.19 7.23
CA TRP A 131 -0.50 -0.35 6.46
C TRP A 131 -0.09 0.91 7.23
N TYR A 132 1.08 1.42 6.90
CA TYR A 132 1.57 2.69 7.41
C TYR A 132 2.52 3.34 6.39
N CYS A 133 2.34 4.63 6.12
CA CYS A 133 3.25 5.41 5.31
C CYS A 133 3.70 6.67 6.08
N GLN A 134 4.94 7.09 5.89
CA GLN A 134 5.48 8.30 6.52
C GLN A 134 4.93 9.62 5.93
N CYS A 135 4.05 9.56 4.93
CA CYS A 135 3.40 10.77 4.43
C CYS A 135 2.34 11.29 5.42
N ARG A 136 1.91 12.54 5.24
CA ARG A 136 0.96 13.23 6.14
C ARG A 136 -0.33 12.43 6.39
N SER A 137 -0.80 11.68 5.41
CA SER A 137 -2.03 10.88 5.50
C SER A 137 -1.78 9.40 5.77
N GLY A 138 -0.53 8.98 5.93
CA GLY A 138 -0.15 7.57 5.93
C GLY A 138 -0.34 6.85 7.27
N SER A 139 -0.66 7.58 8.34
CA SER A 139 -1.01 7.02 9.66
C SER A 139 -2.50 6.77 9.86
N ARG A 140 -3.33 7.03 8.85
CA ARG A 140 -4.78 6.76 8.93
C ARG A 140 -5.02 5.26 9.16
N VAL A 141 -6.04 4.95 9.95
CA VAL A 141 -6.54 3.59 10.21
C VAL A 141 -7.71 3.21 9.29
N ILE A 142 -8.34 4.23 8.70
CA ILE A 142 -9.46 4.12 7.75
C ILE A 142 -8.95 4.61 6.40
N GLY A 143 -8.97 3.72 5.40
CA GLY A 143 -8.45 3.99 4.07
C GLY A 143 -6.93 4.16 4.07
N CYS A 144 -6.36 4.37 2.87
CA CYS A 144 -4.91 4.51 2.73
C CYS A 144 -4.53 5.73 1.88
N CYS A 145 -3.26 6.13 1.98
CA CYS A 145 -2.71 7.13 1.09
C CYS A 145 -2.43 6.52 -0.30
N SER A 146 -2.24 7.38 -1.29
CA SER A 146 -1.95 6.96 -2.67
C SER A 146 -0.66 6.14 -2.78
N HIS A 147 0.32 6.36 -1.90
CA HIS A 147 1.56 5.59 -1.88
C HIS A 147 1.33 4.13 -1.47
N ILE A 148 0.53 3.89 -0.43
CA ILE A 148 0.14 2.52 -0.03
C ILE A 148 -0.71 1.88 -1.12
N ALA A 149 -1.70 2.63 -1.64
CA ALA A 149 -2.58 2.15 -2.70
C ALA A 149 -1.78 1.69 -3.93
N ALA A 150 -0.79 2.46 -4.37
CA ALA A 150 0.06 2.13 -5.51
C ALA A 150 0.81 0.80 -5.32
N VAL A 151 1.42 0.60 -4.15
CA VAL A 151 2.20 -0.61 -3.86
C VAL A 151 1.31 -1.84 -3.72
N ILE A 152 0.20 -1.73 -2.99
CA ILE A 152 -0.77 -2.84 -2.84
C ILE A 152 -1.42 -3.16 -4.19
N TRP A 153 -1.80 -2.16 -4.98
CA TRP A 153 -2.40 -2.36 -6.30
C TRP A 153 -1.44 -3.07 -7.26
N TYR A 154 -0.18 -2.64 -7.34
CA TYR A 154 0.77 -3.29 -8.23
C TYR A 154 1.07 -4.74 -7.81
N LEU A 155 1.44 -4.93 -6.53
CA LEU A 155 1.84 -6.24 -6.01
C LEU A 155 0.69 -7.22 -5.91
N GLY A 156 -0.48 -6.78 -5.48
CA GLY A 156 -1.63 -7.65 -5.25
C GLY A 156 -2.50 -7.87 -6.48
N PHE A 157 -2.42 -7.01 -7.50
CA PHE A 157 -3.39 -7.05 -8.61
C PHE A 157 -2.75 -6.87 -9.98
N ALA A 158 -2.11 -5.73 -10.25
CA ALA A 158 -1.70 -5.38 -11.61
C ALA A 158 -0.65 -6.32 -12.19
N ARG A 159 0.37 -6.73 -11.40
CA ARG A 159 1.42 -7.66 -11.87
C ARG A 159 0.89 -9.04 -12.25
N HIS A 160 -0.29 -9.41 -11.78
CA HIS A 160 -0.95 -10.69 -12.07
C HIS A 160 -1.93 -10.59 -13.25
N LYS A 161 -2.16 -9.38 -13.77
CA LYS A 161 -3.10 -9.09 -14.87
C LYS A 161 -2.43 -8.19 -15.90
N PRO A 162 -1.60 -8.76 -16.80
CA PRO A 162 -0.82 -7.99 -17.78
C PRO A 162 -1.66 -7.06 -18.66
N GLN A 163 -2.93 -7.39 -18.88
CA GLN A 163 -3.88 -6.61 -19.69
C GLN A 163 -4.32 -5.29 -19.03
N GLN A 164 -4.01 -5.07 -17.75
CA GLN A 164 -4.45 -3.91 -16.97
C GLN A 164 -3.34 -2.89 -16.67
N LEU A 165 -2.10 -3.25 -17.01
CA LEU A 165 -0.92 -2.37 -16.98
C LEU A 165 -0.97 -1.36 -18.13
#